data_AF-A0A0P7IFS5-F1
#
_entry.id   AF-A0A0P7IFS5-F1
#
_cell.length_a   1.000
_cell.length_b   1.000
_cell.length_c   1.000
_cell.angle_alpha   90.00
_cell.angle_beta   90.00
_cell.angle_gamma   90.00
#
_symmetry.space_group_name_H-M   'P 1'
#
loop_
_entity.id
_entity.type
_entity.pdbx_description
1 polymer ?
#
loop_
_entity_poly.entity_id
_entity_poly.type
_entity_poly.pdbx_seq_one_letter_code
_entity_poly.pdbx_strand_id
1 'polypeptide(L)' 'MSNLPAHCKIITAIDGHPATLSWLGSVAGHQTIPMGVEHFGQTGTIGDLYRHHGIDAAAIVEKVNGLTAGKYVKPA' A
#
# COMPACT_ATOMS: atom_id res chain seq x y z
N MET A 1 -4.76 -16.81 3.95
CA MET A 1 -5.93 -15.97 3.60
C MET A 1 -7.25 -16.73 3.56
N SER A 2 -7.27 -18.07 3.65
CA SER A 2 -8.51 -18.88 3.60
C SER A 2 -9.59 -18.52 4.62
N ASN A 3 -9.22 -17.86 5.74
CA ASN A 3 -10.16 -17.43 6.78
C ASN A 3 -10.58 -15.94 6.65
N LEU A 4 -10.10 -15.22 5.62
CA LEU A 4 -10.52 -13.84 5.36
C LEU A 4 -11.61 -13.84 4.28
N PRO A 5 -12.65 -12.99 4.43
CA PRO A 5 -13.62 -12.79 3.36
C PRO A 5 -12.96 -12.29 2.08
N ALA A 6 -13.46 -12.72 0.91
CA ALA A 6 -12.91 -12.32 -0.40
C ALA A 6 -12.92 -10.81 -0.66
N HIS A 7 -13.78 -10.06 0.06
CA HIS A 7 -13.83 -8.60 -0.03
C HIS A 7 -12.79 -7.89 0.87
N CYS A 8 -12.00 -8.62 1.66
CA CYS A 8 -10.82 -8.05 2.30
C CYS A 8 -9.86 -7.54 1.21
N LYS A 9 -9.28 -6.37 1.47
CA LYS A 9 -8.30 -5.78 0.55
C LYS A 9 -6.89 -6.07 1.03
N ILE A 10 -5.97 -6.24 0.10
CA ILE A 10 -4.54 -6.40 0.37
C ILE A 10 -3.87 -5.08 0.02
N ILE A 11 -3.27 -4.42 1.02
CA ILE A 11 -2.40 -3.27 0.77
C ILE A 11 -0.97 -3.80 0.68
N THR A 12 -0.28 -3.47 -0.41
CA THR A 12 1.14 -3.82 -0.59
C THR A 12 1.96 -2.54 -0.64
N ALA A 13 3.16 -2.58 -0.08
CA ALA A 13 4.13 -1.50 -0.16
C ALA A 13 5.48 -2.09 -0.59
N ILE A 14 6.13 -1.44 -1.55
CA ILE A 14 7.44 -1.84 -2.04
C ILE A 14 8.24 -0.60 -2.43
N ASP A 15 9.54 -0.60 -2.12
CA ASP A 15 10.49 0.37 -2.66
C ASP A 15 10.85 -0.01 -4.10
N GLY A 16 9.88 0.18 -4.99
CA GLY A 16 9.91 -0.23 -6.40
C GLY A 16 8.54 -0.03 -7.06
N HIS A 17 8.41 -0.32 -8.35
CA HIS A 17 7.16 -0.05 -9.06
C HIS A 17 6.00 -0.89 -8.50
N PRO A 18 4.83 -0.29 -8.17
CA PRO A 18 3.70 -0.97 -7.52
C PRO A 18 3.20 -2.21 -8.27
N ALA A 19 3.29 -2.18 -9.61
CA ALA A 19 2.93 -3.31 -10.48
C ALA A 19 3.63 -4.64 -10.12
N THR A 20 4.82 -4.57 -9.51
CA THR A 20 5.62 -5.74 -9.08
C THR A 20 4.85 -6.68 -8.16
N LEU A 21 3.96 -6.14 -7.30
CA LEU A 21 3.19 -6.92 -6.32
C LEU A 21 1.71 -7.01 -6.65
N SER A 22 1.22 -6.33 -7.69
CA SER A 22 -0.22 -6.27 -8.02
C SER A 22 -0.84 -7.65 -8.29
N TRP A 23 -0.05 -8.63 -8.75
CA TRP A 23 -0.50 -9.99 -9.05
C TRP A 23 -0.92 -10.80 -7.82
N LEU A 24 -0.48 -10.41 -6.61
CA LEU A 24 -0.79 -11.13 -5.38
C LEU A 24 -2.31 -11.22 -5.12
N GLY A 25 -3.06 -10.20 -5.54
CA GLY A 25 -4.52 -10.18 -5.45
C GLY A 25 -5.18 -11.28 -6.27
N SER A 26 -4.65 -11.56 -7.46
CA SER A 26 -5.18 -12.58 -8.36
C SER A 26 -4.96 -14.00 -7.85
N VAL A 27 -3.82 -14.26 -7.18
CA VAL A 27 -3.55 -15.58 -6.58
C VAL A 27 -4.44 -15.83 -5.37
N ALA A 28 -4.74 -14.80 -4.59
CA ALA A 28 -5.53 -14.94 -3.37
C ALA A 28 -7.03 -14.65 -3.56
N GLY A 29 -7.48 -14.13 -4.70
CA GLY A 29 -8.87 -13.74 -4.94
C GLY A 29 -9.31 -12.45 -4.21
N HIS A 30 -8.38 -11.53 -3.94
CA HIS A 30 -8.63 -10.28 -3.21
C HIS A 30 -8.24 -9.05 -4.04
N GLN A 31 -8.90 -7.92 -3.81
CA GLN A 31 -8.49 -6.65 -4.42
C GLN A 31 -7.18 -6.16 -3.79
N THR A 32 -6.20 -5.81 -4.62
CA THR A 32 -4.96 -5.14 -4.19
C THR A 32 -5.08 -3.62 -4.22
N ILE A 33 -4.42 -2.97 -3.28
CA ILE A 33 -4.13 -1.53 -3.26
C ILE A 33 -2.59 -1.42 -3.25
N PRO A 34 -1.95 -1.40 -4.42
CA PRO A 34 -0.50 -1.44 -4.51
C PRO A 34 0.08 -0.03 -4.34
N MET A 35 1.09 0.09 -3.48
CA MET A 35 1.82 1.32 -3.19
C MET A 35 3.30 1.11 -3.51
N GLY A 36 3.94 2.10 -4.14
CA GLY A 36 5.33 1.98 -4.55
C GLY A 36 5.84 3.23 -5.27
N VAL A 37 7.05 3.10 -5.82
CA VAL A 37 7.77 4.17 -6.51
C VAL A 37 7.38 4.16 -8.00
N GLU A 38 6.77 5.23 -8.47
CA GLU A 38 6.35 5.34 -9.88
C GLU A 38 7.35 6.13 -10.75
N HIS A 39 8.13 7.02 -10.14
CA HIS A 39 9.04 7.93 -10.83
C HIS A 39 10.37 8.01 -10.09
N PHE A 40 11.46 8.22 -10.83
CA PHE A 40 12.82 8.34 -10.28
C PHE A 40 13.37 9.76 -10.47
N GLY A 41 14.48 10.05 -9.78
CA GLY A 41 15.26 11.29 -9.96
C GLY A 41 15.21 12.26 -8.77
N GLN A 42 14.46 11.92 -7.72
CA GLN A 42 14.39 12.71 -6.49
C GLN A 42 15.65 12.49 -5.64
N THR A 43 16.06 13.55 -4.95
CA THR A 43 17.12 13.50 -3.92
C THR A 43 16.51 13.96 -2.60
N GLY A 44 16.85 13.28 -1.51
CA GLY A 44 16.33 13.57 -0.18
C GLY A 44 16.72 12.48 0.82
N THR A 45 16.23 12.60 2.06
CA THR A 45 16.35 11.50 3.02
C THR A 45 15.41 10.36 2.64
N ILE A 46 15.64 9.16 3.18
CA ILE A 46 14.72 8.01 2.98
C ILE A 46 13.29 8.39 3.38
N GLY A 47 13.11 9.13 4.48
CA GLY A 47 11.80 9.60 4.93
C GLY A 47 11.14 10.57 3.96
N ASP A 48 11.90 11.48 3.36
CA ASP A 48 11.39 12.41 2.35
C ASP A 48 10.95 11.66 1.09
N LEU A 49 11.75 10.69 0.64
CA LEU A 49 11.45 9.89 -0.54
C LEU A 49 10.24 8.98 -0.32
N TYR A 50 10.12 8.36 0.86
CA TYR A 50 8.97 7.51 1.18
C TYR A 50 7.69 8.33 1.29
N ARG A 51 7.76 9.54 1.86
CA ARG A 51 6.63 10.47 1.87
C ARG A 51 6.27 10.93 0.46
N HIS A 52 7.27 11.26 -0.36
CA HIS A 52 7.08 11.69 -1.74
C HIS A 52 6.38 10.62 -2.59
N HIS A 53 6.76 9.36 -2.43
CA HIS A 53 6.13 8.22 -3.11
C HIS A 53 4.91 7.67 -2.38
N GLY A 54 4.49 8.29 -1.27
CA GLY A 54 3.32 7.87 -0.50
C GLY A 54 3.42 6.46 0.06
N ILE A 55 4.62 5.99 0.40
CA ILE A 55 4.88 4.69 1.04
C ILE A 55 5.30 4.82 2.51
N ASP A 56 5.21 6.02 3.08
CA ASP A 56 5.42 6.24 4.51
C ASP A 56 4.21 5.76 5.35
N ALA A 57 4.40 5.71 6.67
CA ALA A 57 3.37 5.20 7.58
C ALA A 57 2.08 6.02 7.52
N ALA A 58 2.17 7.34 7.36
CA ALA A 58 1.02 8.22 7.27
C ALA A 58 0.19 7.92 6.00
N ALA A 59 0.85 7.79 4.84
CA ALA A 59 0.18 7.46 3.60
C ALA A 59 -0.44 6.06 3.63
N ILE A 60 0.23 5.07 4.22
CA ILE A 60 -0.35 3.72 4.39
C ILE A 60 -1.63 3.78 5.21
N VAL A 61 -1.61 4.48 6.35
CA VAL A 61 -2.80 4.65 7.20
C VAL A 61 -3.91 5.42 6.49
N GLU A 62 -3.58 6.45 5.71
CA GLU A 62 -4.53 7.17 4.87
C GLU A 62 -5.21 6.23 3.86
N LYS A 63 -4.44 5.39 3.15
CA LYS A 63 -5.01 4.42 2.20
C LYS A 63 -5.86 3.36 2.90
N VAL A 64 -5.44 2.85 4.07
CA VAL A 64 -6.26 1.93 4.87
C VAL A 64 -7.61 2.57 5.20
N ASN A 65 -7.60 3.76 5.83
CA ASN A 65 -8.82 4.40 6.30
C ASN A 65 -9.71 4.90 5.16
N GLY A 66 -9.13 5.32 4.03
CA GLY A 66 -9.86 5.87 2.89
C GLY A 66 -10.40 4.81 1.92
N LEU A 67 -9.77 3.63 1.85
CA LEU A 67 -10.10 2.62 0.82
C LEU A 67 -10.61 1.30 1.39
N THR A 68 -10.62 1.11 2.71
CA THR A 68 -11.13 -0.12 3.35
C THR A 68 -12.23 0.21 4.36
N ALA A 69 -13.09 -0.76 4.62
CA ALA A 69 -14.03 -0.69 5.74
C ALA A 69 -13.41 -1.38 6.96
N GLY A 70 -13.58 -0.80 8.15
CA GLY A 70 -13.07 -1.42 9.37
C GLY A 70 -12.86 -0.42 10.50
N LYS A 71 -12.13 -0.88 11.52
CA LYS A 71 -11.70 -0.02 12.64
C LYS A 71 -10.78 1.07 12.11
N TYR A 72 -10.98 2.30 12.58
CA TYR A 72 -10.07 3.40 12.29
C TYR A 72 -8.66 3.08 12.79
N VAL A 73 -7.67 3.21 11.91
CA VAL A 73 -6.26 3.04 12.23
C VAL A 73 -5.66 4.41 12.51
N LYS A 74 -5.02 4.57 13.67
CA LYS A 74 -4.31 5.79 14.03
C LYS A 74 -2.92 5.79 13.37
N PRO A 75 -2.43 6.94 12.87
CA PRO A 75 -1.02 7.08 12.52
C PRO A 75 -0.13 6.75 13.72
N ALA A 76 1.02 6.11 13.45
CA ALA A 76 2.04 5.83 14.45
C ALA A 76 2.82 7.09 14.86
#